data_AF-A0A3M2GMB2-F1
#
_entry.id   AF-A0A3M2GMB2-F1
#
_cell.length_a   1.000
_cell.length_b   1.000
_cell.length_c   1.000
_cell.angle_alpha   90.00
_cell.angle_beta   90.00
_cell.angle_gamma   90.00
#
_symmetry.space_group_name_H-M   'P 1'
#
loop_
_entity.id
_entity.type
_entity.pdbx_description
1 polymer ?
#
loop_
_entity_poly.entity_id
_entity_poly.type
_entity_poly.pdbx_seq_one_letter_code
_entity_poly.pdbx_strand_id
1 'polypeptide(L)'
;MRRVLLRRHAPLRGLCGHPRPGGRPHPSPGPRRRGARRRPPPQRGRPRAPAPLPGPGGVRGPGACEHGHVRRVPEVAELVEAGRRAGLAAVGVATAAPFDEVRVTLERRRAAGLAADMQFTYRNPARSTDPARSLPGARSLVVGALSFAVPDTPPPARPAGRVAAYATDDHYARLRAALGSVADILGGEGWRAVVLADQNALVDRAAAHRAGIGWWGRSTNILVPGAGSTVVLGSVVTDAPLVEVDPEPVADACGPCRRCLDACPTGALVAPGVLDARRCLAWIVQAPGMIDPAWREALGDRLYGCDDCQDACPPNRVPRGRARPTAPGEPDGRRWVDVVELLSCDDETLLERFGRWYIAGRDPAHLRRNALVVCANTAEPAPRTSPEVVAVLERHLSDPRPLVRAHAVWAARRLGLDELCVHAADDPDERVRAELAAAVEPRAPRPVTGSEAVPPTPRPDRRAH
;
A
#
# COMPACT_ATOMS: atom_id res chain seq x y z
N MET A 1 15.61 -37.66 -56.04
CA MET A 1 15.70 -38.18 -57.42
C MET A 1 14.36 -38.78 -57.82
N ARG A 2 13.85 -38.36 -58.99
CA ARG A 2 12.69 -38.87 -59.77
C ARG A 2 11.29 -38.70 -59.14
N ARG A 3 10.22 -38.26 -59.82
CA ARG A 3 9.92 -37.56 -61.10
C ARG A 3 8.37 -37.33 -61.00
N VAL A 4 7.77 -36.13 -61.18
CA VAL A 4 7.32 -35.50 -62.46
C VAL A 4 5.98 -36.15 -62.89
N LEU A 5 4.80 -35.48 -63.00
CA LEU A 5 4.36 -34.51 -64.02
C LEU A 5 2.91 -33.97 -63.79
N LEU A 6 2.72 -32.67 -64.15
CA LEU A 6 1.68 -32.05 -65.02
C LEU A 6 0.18 -32.14 -64.63
N ARG A 7 -0.73 -31.19 -64.95
CA ARG A 7 -0.71 -30.04 -65.87
C ARG A 7 -1.86 -29.07 -65.53
N ARG A 8 -1.65 -27.80 -65.88
CA ARG A 8 -2.62 -26.68 -65.93
C ARG A 8 -3.67 -26.89 -67.02
N HIS A 9 -4.83 -26.23 -66.94
CA HIS A 9 -5.32 -25.24 -67.92
C HIS A 9 -6.62 -24.54 -67.44
N ALA A 10 -6.64 -23.21 -67.62
CA ALA A 10 -7.78 -22.28 -67.53
C ALA A 10 -8.66 -22.39 -68.84
N PRO A 11 -9.56 -21.47 -69.28
CA PRO A 11 -9.93 -20.14 -68.74
C PRO A 11 -11.38 -19.59 -68.99
N LEU A 12 -11.65 -18.43 -68.38
CA LEU A 12 -12.30 -17.19 -68.92
C LEU A 12 -13.77 -17.11 -69.44
N ARG A 13 -14.29 -15.88 -69.23
CA ARG A 13 -15.38 -15.11 -69.90
C ARG A 13 -16.80 -15.30 -69.35
N GLY A 14 -17.60 -14.26 -69.11
CA GLY A 14 -17.41 -12.82 -69.30
C GLY A 14 -18.67 -12.02 -68.92
N LEU A 15 -18.46 -10.70 -68.73
CA LEU A 15 -19.28 -9.55 -69.17
C LEU A 15 -20.76 -9.50 -68.71
N CYS A 16 -21.13 -8.56 -67.83
CA CYS A 16 -21.54 -7.16 -68.11
C CYS A 16 -23.07 -6.99 -68.18
N GLY A 17 -23.61 -5.98 -67.48
CA GLY A 17 -24.95 -5.46 -67.75
C GLY A 17 -25.77 -5.03 -66.53
N HIS A 18 -25.53 -3.80 -66.04
CA HIS A 18 -26.57 -2.96 -65.42
C HIS A 18 -27.23 -2.13 -66.56
N PRO A 19 -28.51 -1.69 -66.47
CA PRO A 19 -28.98 -0.74 -65.45
C PRO A 19 -30.47 -0.84 -64.99
N ARG A 20 -30.80 0.07 -64.06
CA ARG A 20 -32.05 0.40 -63.30
C ARG A 20 -33.24 0.83 -64.22
N PRO A 21 -34.43 1.35 -63.78
CA PRO A 21 -34.96 1.66 -62.42
C PRO A 21 -36.49 1.40 -62.19
N GLY A 22 -36.99 1.62 -60.95
CA GLY A 22 -38.30 2.24 -60.70
C GLY A 22 -39.45 1.40 -60.11
N GLY A 23 -40.10 1.93 -59.05
CA GLY A 23 -41.53 1.70 -58.74
C GLY A 23 -41.89 0.85 -57.51
N ARG A 24 -42.53 1.48 -56.51
CA ARG A 24 -43.21 0.89 -55.30
C ARG A 24 -44.66 0.43 -55.66
N PRO A 25 -45.60 -0.06 -54.78
CA PRO A 25 -45.55 -0.49 -53.35
C PRO A 25 -46.36 -1.80 -52.95
N HIS A 26 -46.09 -2.34 -51.72
CA HIS A 26 -46.93 -3.12 -50.74
C HIS A 26 -47.82 -4.35 -51.15
N PRO A 27 -48.29 -5.22 -50.20
CA PRO A 27 -47.67 -5.90 -49.04
C PRO A 27 -48.00 -7.44 -48.89
N SER A 28 -47.28 -8.11 -47.97
CA SER A 28 -47.64 -9.37 -47.24
C SER A 28 -47.43 -10.74 -47.94
N PRO A 29 -47.40 -11.88 -47.20
CA PRO A 29 -46.22 -12.40 -46.48
C PRO A 29 -45.84 -13.84 -46.89
N GLY A 30 -44.54 -14.17 -46.87
CA GLY A 30 -44.02 -15.51 -47.22
C GLY A 30 -42.71 -15.86 -46.51
N PRO A 31 -42.33 -17.14 -46.42
CA PRO A 31 -41.95 -17.75 -45.16
C PRO A 31 -40.46 -17.64 -44.80
N ARG A 32 -40.24 -17.63 -43.48
CA ARG A 32 -38.95 -17.59 -42.77
C ARG A 32 -37.96 -18.62 -43.33
N ARG A 33 -36.84 -18.16 -43.89
CA ARG A 33 -35.60 -18.93 -43.99
C ARG A 33 -34.51 -18.27 -43.14
N ARG A 34 -33.87 -19.12 -42.34
CA ARG A 34 -32.92 -18.83 -41.27
C ARG A 34 -31.65 -18.19 -41.84
N GLY A 35 -31.50 -16.88 -41.65
CA GLY A 35 -30.23 -16.17 -41.80
C GLY A 35 -29.43 -16.26 -40.51
N ALA A 36 -28.22 -16.81 -40.61
CA ALA A 36 -27.26 -16.92 -39.52
C ALA A 36 -26.98 -15.55 -38.89
N ARG A 37 -27.30 -15.42 -37.59
CA ARG A 37 -26.89 -14.28 -36.78
C ARG A 37 -25.37 -14.29 -36.68
N ARG A 38 -24.74 -13.21 -37.14
CA ARG A 38 -23.36 -12.87 -36.78
C ARG A 38 -23.26 -12.85 -35.26
N ARG A 39 -22.34 -13.65 -34.70
CA ARG A 39 -22.02 -13.64 -33.28
C ARG A 39 -21.53 -12.24 -32.88
N PRO A 40 -22.05 -11.63 -31.80
CA PRO A 40 -21.42 -10.46 -31.21
C PRO A 40 -20.05 -10.86 -30.63
N PRO A 41 -19.09 -9.92 -30.52
CA PRO A 41 -17.80 -10.19 -29.90
C PRO A 41 -17.99 -10.58 -28.42
N PRO A 42 -17.09 -11.41 -27.84
CA PRO A 42 -17.21 -11.80 -26.45
C PRO A 42 -17.07 -10.57 -25.56
N GLN A 43 -18.11 -10.31 -24.77
CA GLN A 43 -18.05 -9.32 -23.71
C GLN A 43 -16.97 -9.76 -22.71
N ARG A 44 -15.88 -9.01 -22.64
CA ARG A 44 -14.86 -9.17 -21.60
C ARG A 44 -15.55 -9.00 -20.25
N GLY A 45 -15.42 -10.02 -19.39
CA GLY A 45 -16.07 -10.10 -18.11
C GLY A 45 -15.80 -8.86 -17.27
N ARG A 46 -16.87 -8.24 -16.77
CA ARG A 46 -16.78 -7.26 -15.68
C ARG A 46 -16.10 -7.96 -14.48
N PRO A 47 -15.20 -7.27 -13.74
CA PRO A 47 -14.71 -7.81 -12.48
C PRO A 47 -15.93 -8.11 -11.60
N ARG A 48 -15.99 -9.34 -11.06
CA ARG A 48 -17.02 -9.75 -10.10
C ARG A 48 -17.00 -8.74 -8.95
N ALA A 49 -18.15 -8.12 -8.68
CA ALA A 49 -18.35 -7.42 -7.43
C ALA A 49 -18.02 -8.37 -6.26
N PRO A 50 -17.43 -7.89 -5.16
CA PRO A 50 -17.26 -8.72 -3.97
C PRO A 50 -18.61 -9.33 -3.58
N ALA A 51 -18.59 -10.60 -3.19
CA ALA A 51 -19.78 -11.31 -2.75
C ALA A 51 -20.51 -10.45 -1.71
N PRO A 52 -21.85 -10.31 -1.80
CA PRO A 52 -22.61 -9.65 -0.74
C PRO A 52 -22.34 -10.41 0.55
N LEU A 53 -22.01 -9.67 1.61
CA LEU A 53 -21.96 -10.20 2.97
C LEU A 53 -23.25 -11.00 3.21
N PRO A 54 -23.19 -12.16 3.89
CA PRO A 54 -24.39 -12.91 4.20
C PRO A 54 -25.34 -11.98 4.97
N GLY A 55 -26.54 -11.79 4.42
CA GLY A 55 -27.61 -11.07 5.10
C GLY A 55 -27.93 -11.74 6.44
N PRO A 56 -28.57 -11.02 7.37
CA PRO A 56 -28.86 -11.58 8.69
C PRO A 56 -29.78 -12.78 8.50
N GLY A 57 -29.28 -13.97 8.82
CA GLY A 57 -30.08 -15.19 8.85
C GLY A 57 -31.23 -14.99 9.83
N GLY A 58 -32.45 -15.29 9.38
CA GLY A 58 -33.68 -15.12 10.13
C GLY A 58 -33.66 -15.84 11.47
N VAL A 59 -33.89 -15.07 12.53
CA VAL A 59 -34.14 -15.57 13.88
C VAL A 59 -35.55 -16.20 13.90
N ARG A 60 -35.62 -17.52 14.07
CA ARG A 60 -36.84 -18.17 14.56
C ARG A 60 -36.86 -17.99 16.08
N GLY A 61 -37.81 -17.20 16.57
CA GLY A 61 -38.04 -17.07 18.00
C GLY A 61 -38.69 -18.32 18.59
N PRO A 62 -38.48 -18.56 19.88
CA PRO A 62 -39.54 -18.88 20.80
C PRO A 62 -39.84 -17.64 21.64
N GLY A 63 -41.13 -17.37 21.87
CA GLY A 63 -41.54 -16.40 22.88
C GLY A 63 -40.91 -16.76 24.22
N ALA A 64 -40.09 -15.86 24.74
CA ALA A 64 -39.54 -15.94 26.07
C ALA A 64 -39.74 -14.57 26.72
N CYS A 65 -40.46 -14.59 27.83
CA CYS A 65 -40.81 -13.45 28.66
C CYS A 65 -39.57 -12.57 28.92
N GLU A 66 -39.71 -11.25 28.71
CA GLU A 66 -38.70 -10.23 29.03
C GLU A 66 -38.41 -10.21 30.54
N HIS A 67 -37.56 -11.12 30.98
CA HIS A 67 -36.83 -10.96 32.23
C HIS A 67 -35.69 -10.01 31.92
N GLY A 68 -35.79 -8.78 32.42
CA GLY A 68 -34.80 -7.72 32.26
C GLY A 68 -33.45 -8.12 32.86
N HIS A 69 -32.68 -8.91 32.12
CA HIS A 69 -31.27 -9.13 32.40
C HIS A 69 -30.53 -7.84 32.08
N VAL A 70 -30.19 -7.09 33.13
CA VAL A 70 -29.25 -5.98 33.05
C VAL A 70 -27.95 -6.55 32.51
N ARG A 71 -27.54 -6.13 31.30
CA ARG A 71 -26.26 -6.53 30.70
C ARG A 71 -25.15 -6.02 31.60
N ARG A 72 -24.24 -6.89 32.02
CA ARG A 72 -23.04 -6.47 32.73
C ARG A 72 -22.20 -5.63 31.78
N VAL A 73 -21.70 -4.49 32.26
CA VAL A 73 -20.70 -3.70 31.54
C VAL A 73 -19.33 -4.19 32.04
N PRO A 74 -18.46 -4.73 31.17
CA PRO A 74 -17.11 -5.11 31.58
C PRO A 74 -16.34 -3.91 32.12
N GLU A 75 -15.53 -4.13 33.16
CA GLU A 75 -14.65 -3.11 33.70
C GLU A 75 -13.55 -2.76 32.67
N VAL A 76 -13.16 -1.48 32.59
CA VAL A 76 -12.08 -1.05 31.68
C VAL A 76 -10.79 -1.83 31.92
N ALA A 77 -10.45 -2.10 33.20
CA ALA A 77 -9.26 -2.86 33.56
C ALA A 77 -9.28 -4.30 33.01
N GLU A 78 -10.44 -4.94 32.94
CA GLU A 78 -10.61 -6.28 32.38
C GLU A 78 -10.28 -6.31 30.89
N LEU A 79 -10.80 -5.35 30.14
CA LEU A 79 -10.58 -5.23 28.70
C LEU A 79 -9.12 -4.88 28.37
N VAL A 80 -8.51 -3.99 29.17
CA VAL A 80 -7.08 -3.64 29.07
C VAL A 80 -6.20 -4.86 29.31
N GLU A 81 -6.49 -5.64 30.35
CA GLU A 81 -5.73 -6.85 30.67
C GLU A 81 -5.91 -7.94 29.61
N ALA A 82 -7.12 -8.12 29.10
CA ALA A 82 -7.39 -9.06 28.00
C ALA A 82 -6.57 -8.70 26.74
N GLY A 83 -6.56 -7.43 26.35
CA GLY A 83 -5.78 -6.95 25.22
C GLY A 83 -4.27 -7.12 25.42
N ARG A 84 -3.75 -6.82 26.62
CA ARG A 84 -2.33 -7.03 26.96
C ARG A 84 -1.95 -8.51 26.92
N ARG A 85 -2.76 -9.40 27.49
CA ARG A 85 -2.54 -10.86 27.42
C ARG A 85 -2.55 -11.37 25.98
N ALA A 86 -3.33 -10.74 25.10
CA ALA A 86 -3.34 -11.05 23.67
C ALA A 86 -2.19 -10.42 22.87
N GLY A 87 -1.26 -9.70 23.53
CA GLY A 87 -0.03 -9.19 22.94
C GLY A 87 -0.08 -7.72 22.48
N LEU A 88 -1.07 -6.94 22.92
CA LEU A 88 -1.08 -5.50 22.71
C LEU A 88 -0.09 -4.81 23.66
N ALA A 89 0.76 -3.95 23.11
CA ALA A 89 1.73 -3.15 23.86
C ALA A 89 1.06 -2.02 24.67
N ALA A 90 -0.04 -1.48 24.14
CA ALA A 90 -0.88 -0.52 24.85
C ALA A 90 -2.35 -0.76 24.52
N VAL A 91 -3.21 -0.53 25.51
CA VAL A 91 -4.67 -0.59 25.39
C VAL A 91 -5.24 0.60 26.16
N GLY A 92 -6.20 1.29 25.57
CA GLY A 92 -6.90 2.40 26.19
C GLY A 92 -8.37 2.41 25.79
N VAL A 93 -9.18 3.16 26.51
CA VAL A 93 -10.62 3.27 26.25
C VAL A 93 -10.99 4.74 26.13
N ALA A 94 -11.83 5.06 25.15
CA ALA A 94 -12.34 6.40 24.89
C ALA A 94 -13.82 6.37 24.53
N THR A 95 -14.45 7.53 24.52
CA THR A 95 -15.79 7.70 23.98
C THR A 95 -15.79 7.51 22.45
N ALA A 96 -16.92 7.04 21.92
CA ALA A 96 -17.16 6.90 20.49
C ALA A 96 -17.74 8.16 19.83
N ALA A 97 -17.57 9.33 20.46
CA ALA A 97 -18.00 10.61 19.90
C ALA A 97 -17.32 10.88 18.53
N PRO A 98 -17.91 11.67 17.63
CA PRO A 98 -17.24 12.07 16.40
C PRO A 98 -15.88 12.76 16.65
N PHE A 99 -14.94 12.61 15.71
CA PHE A 99 -13.64 13.29 15.73
C PHE A 99 -13.71 14.60 14.93
N ASP A 100 -14.47 15.58 15.41
CA ASP A 100 -14.79 16.80 14.64
C ASP A 100 -13.55 17.61 14.24
N GLU A 101 -12.60 17.82 15.17
CA GLU A 101 -11.35 18.53 14.88
C GLU A 101 -10.48 17.81 13.83
N VAL A 102 -10.49 16.47 13.87
CA VAL A 102 -9.78 15.63 12.91
C VAL A 102 -10.44 15.75 11.55
N ARG A 103 -11.78 15.77 11.50
CA ARG A 103 -12.52 15.97 10.25
C ARG A 103 -12.17 17.30 9.60
N VAL A 104 -12.23 18.40 10.36
CA VAL A 104 -11.84 19.74 9.89
C VAL A 104 -10.39 19.72 9.38
N THR A 105 -9.49 19.05 10.09
CA THR A 105 -8.08 18.93 9.67
C THR A 105 -7.92 18.14 8.38
N LEU A 106 -8.63 17.03 8.20
CA LEU A 106 -8.60 16.23 6.97
C LEU A 106 -9.15 17.02 5.78
N GLU A 107 -10.27 17.69 5.94
CA GLU A 107 -10.90 18.51 4.90
C GLU A 107 -9.98 19.67 4.49
N ARG A 108 -9.37 20.38 5.46
CA ARG A 108 -8.38 21.43 5.21
C ARG A 108 -7.15 20.91 4.46
N ARG A 109 -6.57 19.77 4.87
CA ARG A 109 -5.39 19.18 4.20
C ARG A 109 -5.71 18.72 2.79
N ARG A 110 -6.91 18.18 2.57
CA ARG A 110 -7.40 17.83 1.24
C ARG A 110 -7.55 19.07 0.36
N ALA A 111 -8.16 20.14 0.87
CA ALA A 111 -8.32 21.40 0.14
C ALA A 111 -6.96 22.04 -0.22
N ALA A 112 -5.96 21.93 0.66
CA ALA A 112 -4.60 22.37 0.41
C ALA A 112 -3.77 21.44 -0.52
N GLY A 113 -4.37 20.34 -1.02
CA GLY A 113 -3.68 19.37 -1.88
C GLY A 113 -2.65 18.50 -1.17
N LEU A 114 -2.54 18.57 0.15
CA LEU A 114 -1.56 17.82 0.96
C LEU A 114 -1.86 16.32 1.01
N ALA A 115 -3.08 15.91 0.66
CA ALA A 115 -3.47 14.51 0.53
C ALA A 115 -3.02 13.87 -0.81
N ALA A 116 -2.45 14.64 -1.73
CA ALA A 116 -2.24 14.22 -3.11
C ALA A 116 -3.54 13.61 -3.70
N ASP A 117 -3.44 12.44 -4.31
CA ASP A 117 -4.52 11.65 -4.87
C ASP A 117 -5.01 10.52 -3.93
N MET A 118 -4.55 10.51 -2.68
CA MET A 118 -4.87 9.50 -1.69
C MET A 118 -6.39 9.41 -1.42
N GLN A 119 -6.96 8.23 -1.64
CA GLN A 119 -8.41 7.98 -1.50
C GLN A 119 -8.82 7.34 -0.17
N PHE A 120 -7.93 7.24 0.82
CA PHE A 120 -8.22 6.55 2.09
C PHE A 120 -9.24 7.33 2.95
N THR A 121 -8.84 7.82 4.12
CA THR A 121 -9.70 8.67 4.96
C THR A 121 -10.13 9.96 4.24
N TYR A 122 -9.38 10.42 3.23
CA TYR A 122 -9.69 11.63 2.46
C TYR A 122 -10.85 11.48 1.47
N ARG A 123 -11.24 10.26 1.06
CA ARG A 123 -12.39 10.06 0.14
C ARG A 123 -13.71 10.41 0.82
N ASN A 124 -13.87 10.04 2.08
CA ASN A 124 -15.05 10.38 2.88
C ASN A 124 -14.65 10.64 4.35
N PRO A 125 -14.10 11.83 4.66
CA PRO A 125 -13.68 12.18 6.01
C PRO A 125 -14.80 12.01 7.03
N ALA A 126 -16.03 12.45 6.69
CA ALA A 126 -17.19 12.32 7.56
C ALA A 126 -17.48 10.88 7.99
N ARG A 127 -17.29 9.90 7.10
CA ARG A 127 -17.40 8.48 7.46
C ARG A 127 -16.27 8.03 8.39
N SER A 128 -15.04 8.41 8.08
CA SER A 128 -13.85 7.95 8.83
C SER A 128 -13.72 8.58 10.21
N THR A 129 -14.41 9.71 10.46
CA THR A 129 -14.34 10.44 11.74
C THR A 129 -15.59 10.27 12.61
N ASP A 130 -16.51 9.37 12.26
CA ASP A 130 -17.75 9.16 13.00
C ASP A 130 -17.90 7.65 13.28
N PRO A 131 -17.53 7.17 14.48
CA PRO A 131 -17.66 5.76 14.85
C PRO A 131 -19.07 5.19 14.67
N ALA A 132 -20.12 6.02 14.79
CA ALA A 132 -21.50 5.58 14.60
C ALA A 132 -21.81 5.15 13.16
N ARG A 133 -20.96 5.50 12.18
CA ARG A 133 -21.05 5.04 10.79
C ARG A 133 -20.60 3.59 10.62
N SER A 134 -19.76 3.09 11.53
CA SER A 134 -19.33 1.70 11.58
C SER A 134 -20.27 0.86 12.44
N LEU A 135 -20.74 1.42 13.57
CA LEU A 135 -21.67 0.77 14.48
C LEU A 135 -22.72 1.79 14.96
N PRO A 136 -23.96 1.77 14.44
CA PRO A 136 -25.01 2.65 14.92
C PRO A 136 -25.24 2.46 16.43
N GLY A 137 -25.22 3.55 17.20
CA GLY A 137 -25.31 3.51 18.66
C GLY A 137 -24.00 3.22 19.38
N ALA A 138 -22.85 3.31 18.70
CA ALA A 138 -21.54 3.24 19.34
C ALA A 138 -21.44 4.24 20.50
N ARG A 139 -20.90 3.79 21.64
CA ARG A 139 -20.70 4.58 22.86
C ARG A 139 -19.24 4.66 23.28
N SER A 140 -18.47 3.59 23.05
CA SER A 140 -17.07 3.54 23.43
C SER A 140 -16.18 2.88 22.38
N LEU A 141 -14.89 3.18 22.47
CA LEU A 141 -13.80 2.61 21.69
C LEU A 141 -12.83 1.92 22.65
N VAL A 142 -12.46 0.66 22.39
CA VAL A 142 -11.27 0.05 23.00
C VAL A 142 -10.16 0.06 21.97
N VAL A 143 -9.13 0.85 22.19
CA VAL A 143 -8.06 1.12 21.22
C VAL A 143 -6.80 0.37 21.61
N GLY A 144 -6.22 -0.36 20.65
CA GLY A 144 -5.03 -1.17 20.85
C GLY A 144 -3.87 -0.74 19.97
N ALA A 145 -2.66 -0.83 20.52
CA ALA A 145 -1.41 -0.74 19.77
C ALA A 145 -0.65 -2.07 19.89
N LEU A 146 -0.30 -2.67 18.75
CA LEU A 146 0.57 -3.84 18.70
C LEU A 146 1.96 -3.41 18.20
N SER A 147 2.97 -3.53 19.07
CA SER A 147 4.36 -3.25 18.70
C SER A 147 4.97 -4.39 17.89
N PHE A 148 5.83 -4.04 16.94
CA PHE A 148 6.58 -5.01 16.15
C PHE A 148 8.07 -4.64 16.06
N ALA A 149 8.88 -5.66 15.82
CA ALA A 149 10.30 -5.56 15.57
C ALA A 149 10.60 -6.21 14.22
N VAL A 150 11.50 -5.59 13.46
CA VAL A 150 11.99 -6.14 12.20
C VAL A 150 13.42 -6.61 12.43
N PRO A 151 13.77 -7.84 12.03
CA PRO A 151 15.15 -8.31 12.09
C PRO A 151 16.08 -7.34 11.34
N ASP A 152 17.23 -7.06 11.95
CA ASP A 152 18.30 -6.34 11.25
C ASP A 152 19.00 -7.33 10.33
N THR A 153 18.57 -7.38 9.06
CA THR A 153 19.20 -8.21 8.03
C THR A 153 20.00 -7.33 7.09
N PRO A 154 21.23 -7.73 6.72
CA PRO A 154 21.99 -7.01 5.72
C PRO A 154 21.30 -7.12 4.34
N PRO A 155 21.43 -6.11 3.47
CA PRO A 155 20.96 -6.21 2.11
C PRO A 155 21.67 -7.35 1.35
N PRO A 156 21.02 -7.96 0.34
CA PRO A 156 21.70 -8.89 -0.55
C PRO A 156 22.82 -8.19 -1.34
N ALA A 157 23.75 -8.97 -1.91
CA ALA A 157 24.84 -8.46 -2.74
C ALA A 157 24.36 -7.87 -4.09
N ARG A 158 23.14 -8.22 -4.52
CA ARG A 158 22.47 -7.71 -5.71
C ARG A 158 21.73 -6.40 -5.41
N PRO A 159 21.30 -5.64 -6.44
CA PRO A 159 20.43 -4.48 -6.26
C PRO A 159 19.24 -4.82 -5.36
N ALA A 160 19.08 -4.07 -4.28
CA ALA A 160 18.20 -4.42 -3.18
C ALA A 160 17.16 -3.33 -2.92
N GLY A 161 15.91 -3.76 -2.77
CA GLY A 161 14.80 -2.91 -2.39
C GLY A 161 14.45 -3.07 -0.93
N ARG A 162 14.53 -1.98 -0.15
CA ARG A 162 14.09 -1.91 1.23
C ARG A 162 12.57 -1.80 1.30
N VAL A 163 11.97 -2.65 2.14
CA VAL A 163 10.55 -2.63 2.50
C VAL A 163 10.41 -2.00 3.89
N ALA A 164 9.45 -1.10 4.03
CA ALA A 164 9.15 -0.45 5.30
C ALA A 164 8.71 -1.47 6.35
N ALA A 165 9.08 -1.23 7.60
CA ALA A 165 8.98 -2.19 8.68
C ALA A 165 7.55 -2.73 8.91
N TYR A 166 6.53 -1.90 8.67
CA TYR A 166 5.13 -2.32 8.84
C TYR A 166 4.65 -3.33 7.78
N ALA A 167 5.38 -3.48 6.67
CA ALA A 167 4.98 -4.27 5.52
C ALA A 167 5.76 -5.58 5.37
N THR A 168 6.70 -5.87 6.30
CA THR A 168 7.51 -7.09 6.28
C THR A 168 6.72 -8.32 6.76
N ASP A 169 5.71 -8.14 7.60
CA ASP A 169 4.84 -9.21 8.12
C ASP A 169 3.37 -8.72 8.20
N ASP A 170 2.41 -9.62 8.41
CA ASP A 170 1.00 -9.27 8.61
C ASP A 170 0.72 -8.94 10.09
N HIS A 171 1.28 -7.81 10.54
CA HIS A 171 1.04 -7.31 11.89
C HIS A 171 -0.44 -7.02 12.16
N TYR A 172 -1.21 -6.68 11.13
CA TYR A 172 -2.63 -6.38 11.24
C TYR A 172 -3.49 -7.62 11.50
N ALA A 173 -3.12 -8.79 10.98
CA ALA A 173 -3.78 -10.05 11.35
C ALA A 173 -3.67 -10.32 12.86
N ARG A 174 -2.47 -10.16 13.43
CA ARG A 174 -2.22 -10.31 14.87
C ARG A 174 -2.98 -9.26 15.70
N LEU A 175 -2.96 -8.01 15.26
CA LEU A 175 -3.71 -6.93 15.90
C LEU A 175 -5.22 -7.25 15.92
N ARG A 176 -5.79 -7.71 14.80
CA ARG A 176 -7.21 -8.09 14.73
C ARG A 176 -7.53 -9.27 15.63
N ALA A 177 -6.67 -10.27 15.70
CA ALA A 177 -6.85 -11.40 16.63
C ALA A 177 -6.85 -10.92 18.09
N ALA A 178 -5.93 -10.03 18.45
CA ALA A 178 -5.84 -9.48 19.80
C ALA A 178 -7.01 -8.56 20.17
N LEU A 179 -7.51 -7.76 19.23
CA LEU A 179 -8.73 -6.97 19.42
C LEU A 179 -9.99 -7.86 19.40
N GLY A 180 -9.94 -9.00 18.70
CA GLY A 180 -10.99 -10.01 18.68
C GLY A 180 -11.27 -10.57 20.07
N SER A 181 -10.24 -10.89 20.86
CA SER A 181 -10.45 -11.39 22.23
C SER A 181 -11.14 -10.36 23.14
N VAL A 182 -10.88 -9.08 22.93
CA VAL A 182 -11.60 -7.98 23.63
C VAL A 182 -13.05 -7.89 23.15
N ALA A 183 -13.27 -8.01 21.83
CA ALA A 183 -14.61 -8.01 21.25
C ALA A 183 -15.44 -9.22 21.72
N ASP A 184 -14.82 -10.39 21.91
CA ASP A 184 -15.48 -11.60 22.40
C ASP A 184 -15.98 -11.44 23.84
N ILE A 185 -15.23 -10.75 24.71
CA ILE A 185 -15.68 -10.42 26.08
C ILE A 185 -16.92 -9.54 26.03
N LEU A 186 -16.89 -8.47 25.23
CA LEU A 186 -18.03 -7.57 25.06
C LEU A 186 -19.25 -8.31 24.48
N GLY A 187 -19.03 -9.16 23.47
CA GLY A 187 -20.07 -9.96 22.84
C GLY A 187 -20.69 -11.00 23.78
N GLY A 188 -19.88 -11.62 24.65
CA GLY A 188 -20.34 -12.56 25.67
C GLY A 188 -21.30 -11.95 26.68
N GLU A 189 -21.17 -10.65 26.96
CA GLU A 189 -22.07 -9.87 27.81
C GLU A 189 -23.25 -9.23 27.04
N GLY A 190 -23.37 -9.54 25.74
CA GLY A 190 -24.47 -9.08 24.89
C GLY A 190 -24.31 -7.67 24.30
N TRP A 191 -23.10 -7.11 24.32
CA TRP A 191 -22.79 -5.85 23.63
C TRP A 191 -22.39 -6.10 22.18
N ARG A 192 -22.70 -5.15 21.29
CA ARG A 192 -22.19 -5.19 19.92
C ARG A 192 -20.76 -4.66 19.91
N ALA A 193 -19.88 -5.35 19.18
CA ALA A 193 -18.48 -5.00 19.07
C ALA A 193 -18.01 -5.22 17.62
N VAL A 194 -17.34 -4.22 17.04
CA VAL A 194 -16.81 -4.27 15.67
C VAL A 194 -15.32 -3.92 15.71
N VAL A 195 -14.48 -4.85 15.25
CA VAL A 195 -13.03 -4.65 15.13
C VAL A 195 -12.70 -3.89 13.85
N LEU A 196 -12.00 -2.76 13.97
CA LEU A 196 -11.50 -1.94 12.87
C LEU A 196 -9.97 -1.81 13.00
N ALA A 197 -9.25 -2.00 11.90
CA ALA A 197 -7.79 -1.79 11.85
C ALA A 197 -7.33 -1.54 10.40
N ASP A 198 -6.72 -0.38 10.16
CA ASP A 198 -6.26 0.10 8.84
C ASP A 198 -7.37 0.07 7.78
N GLN A 199 -8.53 0.59 8.16
CA GLN A 199 -9.71 0.70 7.31
C GLN A 199 -10.17 2.16 7.23
N ASN A 200 -10.76 2.57 6.11
CA ASN A 200 -11.33 3.93 5.93
C ASN A 200 -12.59 4.20 6.78
N ALA A 201 -12.79 3.42 7.85
CA ALA A 201 -13.93 3.43 8.75
C ALA A 201 -13.63 4.13 10.08
N LEU A 202 -12.36 4.38 10.40
CA LEU A 202 -11.90 5.08 11.59
C LEU A 202 -10.56 5.77 11.31
N VAL A 203 -10.25 6.85 12.03
CA VAL A 203 -8.90 7.44 12.04
C VAL A 203 -8.11 6.86 13.21
N ASP A 204 -7.44 5.72 12.99
CA ASP A 204 -6.80 4.92 14.05
C ASP A 204 -5.83 5.73 14.93
N ARG A 205 -5.06 6.65 14.33
CA ARG A 205 -4.15 7.54 15.08
C ARG A 205 -4.91 8.50 16.01
N ALA A 206 -6.06 9.02 15.57
CA ALA A 206 -6.89 9.90 16.41
C ALA A 206 -7.55 9.12 17.54
N ALA A 207 -8.00 7.89 17.27
CA ALA A 207 -8.51 7.00 18.30
C ALA A 207 -7.44 6.71 19.36
N ALA A 208 -6.20 6.42 18.93
CA ALA A 208 -5.08 6.16 19.85
C ALA A 208 -4.72 7.37 20.72
N HIS A 209 -4.71 8.57 20.14
CA HIS A 209 -4.52 9.80 20.92
C HIS A 209 -5.63 10.02 21.94
N ARG A 210 -6.90 9.90 21.51
CA ARG A 210 -8.07 10.08 22.38
C ARG A 210 -8.13 9.06 23.52
N ALA A 211 -7.76 7.81 23.24
CA ALA A 211 -7.73 6.74 24.24
C ALA A 211 -6.52 6.82 25.20
N GLY A 212 -5.69 7.88 25.10
CA GLY A 212 -4.57 8.09 26.02
C GLY A 212 -3.46 7.04 25.89
N ILE A 213 -3.30 6.39 24.73
CA ILE A 213 -2.24 5.38 24.53
C ILE A 213 -0.98 5.93 23.86
N GLY A 214 -1.02 7.16 23.36
CA GLY A 214 0.14 7.81 22.77
C GLY A 214 -0.10 9.27 22.41
N TRP A 215 0.98 9.96 22.02
CA TRP A 215 0.94 11.37 21.63
C TRP A 215 1.22 11.55 20.14
N TRP A 216 0.81 12.69 19.58
CA TRP A 216 1.14 13.04 18.19
C TRP A 216 2.61 13.42 18.05
N GLY A 217 3.37 12.59 17.34
CA GLY A 217 4.73 12.94 16.94
C GLY A 217 4.74 14.00 15.84
N ARG A 218 5.81 14.80 15.78
CA ARG A 218 6.03 15.76 14.68
C ARG A 218 6.12 15.11 13.29
N SER A 219 6.35 13.78 13.24
CA SER A 219 6.32 12.95 12.02
C SER A 219 4.92 12.55 11.57
N THR A 220 3.86 12.99 12.26
CA THR A 220 2.44 12.58 12.08
C THR A 220 2.07 11.19 12.58
N ASN A 221 3.04 10.40 13.06
CA ASN A 221 2.74 9.12 13.71
C ASN A 221 2.33 9.33 15.17
N ILE A 222 1.58 8.36 15.71
CA ILE A 222 1.39 8.24 17.15
C ILE A 222 2.63 7.58 17.74
N LEU A 223 3.10 8.14 18.85
CA LEU A 223 4.20 7.62 19.63
C LEU A 223 3.62 7.02 20.92
N VAL A 224 3.82 5.72 21.11
CA VAL A 224 3.35 4.98 22.28
C VAL A 224 4.50 4.92 23.30
N PRO A 225 4.29 5.30 24.58
CA PRO A 225 5.30 5.15 25.62
C PRO A 225 5.89 3.73 25.65
N GLY A 226 7.23 3.64 25.63
CA GLY A 226 7.94 2.35 25.62
C GLY A 226 7.99 1.60 24.27
N ALA A 227 7.15 1.93 23.29
CA ALA A 227 7.12 1.26 21.98
C ALA A 227 7.43 2.18 20.78
N GLY A 228 7.38 3.50 20.97
CA GLY A 228 7.60 4.48 19.91
C GLY A 228 6.49 4.45 18.85
N SER A 229 6.83 4.71 17.58
CA SER A 229 5.87 4.73 16.46
C SER A 229 5.75 3.41 15.71
N THR A 230 6.57 2.43 16.06
CA THR A 230 6.61 1.10 15.42
C THR A 230 5.56 0.17 15.99
N VAL A 231 4.33 0.61 15.82
CA VAL A 231 3.13 -0.07 16.24
C VAL A 231 2.13 -0.06 15.10
N VAL A 232 1.31 -1.09 15.00
CA VAL A 232 0.05 -1.02 14.25
C VAL A 232 -1.08 -0.70 15.21
N LEU A 233 -2.06 0.06 14.75
CA LEU A 233 -3.18 0.57 15.57
C LEU A 233 -4.50 -0.01 15.08
N GLY A 234 -5.42 -0.22 16.01
CA GLY A 234 -6.79 -0.63 15.71
C GLY A 234 -7.71 -0.40 16.89
N SER A 235 -9.00 -0.62 16.70
CA SER A 235 -10.01 -0.38 17.73
C SER A 235 -11.15 -1.39 17.67
N VAL A 236 -11.73 -1.67 18.83
CA VAL A 236 -13.06 -2.25 18.96
C VAL A 236 -14.05 -1.10 19.16
N VAL A 237 -14.96 -0.91 18.22
CA VAL A 237 -16.09 0.03 18.36
C VAL A 237 -17.25 -0.73 18.99
N THR A 238 -17.81 -0.21 20.09
CA THR A 238 -18.87 -0.90 20.83
C THR A 238 -19.99 0.04 21.28
N ASP A 239 -21.20 -0.50 21.45
CA ASP A 239 -22.32 0.20 22.09
C ASP A 239 -22.33 0.07 23.62
N ALA A 240 -21.37 -0.66 24.21
CA ALA A 240 -21.13 -0.69 25.64
C ALA A 240 -20.74 0.70 26.17
N PRO A 241 -21.37 1.21 27.25
CA PRO A 241 -21.04 2.48 27.87
C PRO A 241 -19.83 2.33 28.81
N LEU A 242 -18.64 2.05 28.26
CA LEU A 242 -17.45 1.75 29.07
C LEU A 242 -16.89 2.98 29.80
N VAL A 243 -17.03 4.15 29.20
CA VAL A 243 -16.59 5.44 29.75
C VAL A 243 -17.57 6.55 29.36
N GLU A 244 -17.72 7.54 30.24
CA GLU A 244 -18.54 8.73 29.97
C GLU A 244 -17.71 9.90 29.41
N VAL A 245 -16.42 9.93 29.73
CA VAL A 245 -15.47 10.97 29.30
C VAL A 245 -14.20 10.32 28.77
N ASP A 246 -13.53 11.02 27.86
CA ASP A 246 -12.24 10.60 27.35
C ASP A 246 -11.16 10.69 28.46
N PRO A 247 -10.17 9.79 28.48
CA PRO A 247 -9.03 9.92 29.38
C PRO A 247 -8.14 11.10 28.97
N GLU A 248 -7.29 11.54 29.90
CA GLU A 248 -6.27 12.54 29.57
C GLU A 248 -5.30 11.99 28.50
N PRO A 249 -5.04 12.75 27.42
CA PRO A 249 -4.06 12.34 26.43
C PRO A 249 -2.65 12.20 27.02
N VAL A 250 -1.83 11.34 26.42
CA VAL A 250 -0.40 11.26 26.78
C VAL A 250 0.27 12.58 26.42
N ALA A 251 1.03 13.14 27.37
CA ALA A 251 1.74 14.39 27.19
C ALA A 251 2.72 14.33 26.01
N ASP A 252 2.86 15.45 25.29
CA ASP A 252 3.82 15.58 24.19
C ASP A 252 5.26 15.47 24.71
N ALA A 253 5.98 14.45 24.24
CA ALA A 253 7.39 14.23 24.55
C ALA A 253 8.34 14.55 23.37
N CYS A 254 7.87 15.19 22.30
CA CYS A 254 8.74 15.68 21.23
C CYS A 254 9.57 16.90 21.65
N GLY A 255 9.03 17.79 22.50
CA GLY A 255 9.70 19.04 22.87
C GLY A 255 10.22 19.79 21.63
N PRO A 256 11.44 20.38 21.65
CA PRO A 256 12.00 21.09 20.49
C PRO A 256 12.56 20.19 19.38
N CYS A 257 12.49 18.86 19.51
CA CYS A 257 13.11 17.92 18.57
C CYS A 257 12.58 18.11 17.14
N ARG A 258 13.48 18.09 16.14
CA ARG A 258 13.14 18.18 14.71
C ARG A 258 13.70 17.04 13.84
N ARG A 259 14.33 16.02 14.44
CA ARG A 259 15.06 14.96 13.73
C ARG A 259 14.27 14.28 12.60
N CYS A 260 12.97 14.05 12.77
CA CYS A 260 12.14 13.43 11.73
C CYS A 260 11.89 14.36 10.53
N LEU A 261 11.83 15.68 10.74
CA LEU A 261 11.72 16.67 9.67
C LEU A 261 13.06 16.72 8.91
N ASP A 262 14.17 16.80 9.65
CA ASP A 262 15.52 16.92 9.08
C ASP A 262 15.94 15.65 8.32
N ALA A 263 15.50 14.48 8.78
CA ALA A 263 15.80 13.20 8.13
C ALA A 263 14.89 12.88 6.93
N CYS A 264 13.82 13.64 6.69
CA CYS A 264 12.90 13.37 5.59
C CYS A 264 13.56 13.69 4.24
N PRO A 265 13.82 12.71 3.35
CA PRO A 265 14.65 12.93 2.16
C PRO A 265 14.09 13.94 1.16
N THR A 266 12.77 14.16 1.21
CA THR A 266 12.03 15.00 0.27
C THR A 266 11.42 16.23 0.94
N GLY A 267 11.67 16.44 2.24
CA GLY A 267 11.01 17.51 3.01
C GLY A 267 9.48 17.39 3.01
N ALA A 268 8.94 16.17 2.98
CA ALA A 268 7.49 15.92 2.99
C ALA A 268 6.81 16.38 4.30
N LEU A 269 7.55 16.41 5.41
CA LEU A 269 7.09 17.00 6.67
C LEU A 269 7.31 18.52 6.63
N VAL A 270 6.37 19.23 5.99
CA VAL A 270 6.46 20.68 5.72
C VAL A 270 6.35 21.55 6.97
N ALA A 271 5.76 21.01 8.04
CA ALA A 271 5.74 21.58 9.37
C ALA A 271 5.55 20.46 10.40
N PRO A 272 5.82 20.69 11.71
CA PRO A 272 5.54 19.70 12.74
C PRO A 272 4.09 19.18 12.67
N GLY A 273 3.94 17.87 12.49
CA GLY A 273 2.63 17.24 12.39
C GLY A 273 1.90 17.47 11.07
N VAL A 274 2.53 18.10 10.06
CA VAL A 274 1.94 18.37 8.75
C VAL A 274 2.74 17.68 7.65
N LEU A 275 2.11 16.71 6.99
CA LEU A 275 2.68 15.93 5.90
C LEU A 275 2.08 16.36 4.55
N ASP A 276 2.94 16.60 3.56
CA ASP A 276 2.59 16.71 2.16
C ASP A 276 2.80 15.35 1.47
N ALA A 277 1.70 14.63 1.21
CA ALA A 277 1.74 13.31 0.59
C ALA A 277 2.33 13.31 -0.82
N ARG A 278 2.29 14.45 -1.53
CA ARG A 278 2.89 14.58 -2.88
C ARG A 278 4.40 14.37 -2.87
N ARG A 279 5.04 14.57 -1.71
CA ARG A 279 6.47 14.43 -1.49
C ARG A 279 6.81 13.20 -0.66
N CYS A 280 5.82 12.59 0.01
CA CYS A 280 6.08 11.50 0.95
C CYS A 280 6.44 10.23 0.19
N LEU A 281 7.69 9.77 0.32
CA LEU A 281 8.17 8.56 -0.35
C LEU A 281 7.30 7.34 -0.05
N ALA A 282 6.75 7.23 1.16
CA ALA A 282 5.82 6.16 1.52
C ALA A 282 4.54 6.17 0.67
N TRP A 283 4.02 7.34 0.30
CA TRP A 283 2.89 7.46 -0.63
C TRP A 283 3.32 7.30 -2.08
N ILE A 284 4.42 7.92 -2.51
CA ILE A 284 4.88 7.92 -3.90
C ILE A 284 5.02 6.49 -4.46
N VAL A 285 5.58 5.57 -3.68
CA VAL A 285 5.74 4.16 -4.10
C VAL A 285 4.40 3.39 -4.15
N GLN A 286 3.32 3.93 -3.58
CA GLN A 286 1.97 3.34 -3.58
C GLN A 286 1.01 4.06 -4.54
N ALA A 287 1.26 5.34 -4.85
CA ALA A 287 0.40 6.18 -5.67
C ALA A 287 0.29 5.66 -7.11
N PRO A 288 -0.86 5.71 -7.78
CA PRO A 288 -0.95 5.36 -9.19
C PRO A 288 -0.11 6.27 -10.10
N GLY A 289 0.23 5.82 -11.32
CA GLY A 289 0.80 6.68 -12.37
C GLY A 289 2.33 6.72 -12.43
N MET A 290 2.91 7.84 -12.87
CA MET A 290 4.38 8.00 -12.95
C MET A 290 4.95 8.43 -11.60
N ILE A 291 6.17 7.97 -11.26
CA ILE A 291 6.94 8.61 -10.18
C ILE A 291 7.53 9.91 -10.75
N ASP A 292 7.24 11.04 -10.11
CA ASP A 292 7.79 12.34 -10.49
C ASP A 292 9.34 12.27 -10.50
N PRO A 293 10.02 12.68 -11.59
CA PRO A 293 11.48 12.70 -11.68
C PRO A 293 12.17 13.35 -10.46
N ALA A 294 11.57 14.37 -9.86
CA ALA A 294 12.11 15.07 -8.69
C ALA A 294 12.33 14.16 -7.47
N TRP A 295 11.61 13.03 -7.37
CA TRP A 295 11.68 12.12 -6.22
C TRP A 295 12.44 10.82 -6.49
N ARG A 296 12.75 10.49 -7.75
CA ARG A 296 13.32 9.18 -8.11
C ARG A 296 14.67 8.93 -7.46
N GLU A 297 15.52 9.94 -7.40
CA GLU A 297 16.82 9.83 -6.73
C GLU A 297 16.67 9.72 -5.21
N ALA A 298 15.82 10.58 -4.61
CA ALA A 298 15.56 10.60 -3.17
C ALA A 298 14.90 9.30 -2.67
N LEU A 299 14.19 8.57 -3.55
CA LEU A 299 13.63 7.26 -3.26
C LEU A 299 14.72 6.27 -2.81
N GLY A 300 15.91 6.36 -3.41
CA GLY A 300 17.04 5.50 -3.08
C GLY A 300 16.67 4.03 -3.26
N ASP A 301 16.74 3.27 -2.18
CA ASP A 301 16.43 1.85 -2.12
C ASP A 301 14.99 1.52 -1.65
N ARG A 302 14.12 2.51 -1.41
CA ARG A 302 12.76 2.27 -0.85
C ARG A 302 11.81 1.66 -1.89
N LEU A 303 11.64 0.34 -1.86
CA LEU A 303 10.76 -0.38 -2.77
C LEU A 303 9.27 -0.22 -2.39
N TYR A 304 8.97 -0.23 -1.09
CA TYR A 304 7.62 -0.10 -0.56
C TYR A 304 7.62 0.55 0.83
N GLY A 305 6.87 1.64 1.00
CA GLY A 305 6.89 2.46 2.21
C GLY A 305 8.21 3.25 2.42
N CYS A 306 8.31 3.97 3.55
CA CYS A 306 9.52 4.69 3.97
C CYS A 306 9.51 4.84 5.50
N ASP A 307 10.63 4.51 6.16
CA ASP A 307 10.76 4.55 7.62
C ASP A 307 11.63 5.70 8.14
N ASP A 308 12.24 6.53 7.29
CA ASP A 308 13.31 7.45 7.73
C ASP A 308 12.90 8.40 8.85
N CYS A 309 11.66 8.91 8.81
CA CYS A 309 11.12 9.76 9.86
C CYS A 309 10.91 9.03 11.20
N GLN A 310 10.72 7.70 11.15
CA GLN A 310 10.63 6.81 12.30
C GLN A 310 12.02 6.39 12.77
N ASP A 311 12.92 6.01 11.87
CA ASP A 311 14.28 5.57 12.17
C ASP A 311 15.09 6.70 12.84
N ALA A 312 14.84 7.96 12.46
CA ALA A 312 15.45 9.12 13.11
C ALA A 312 14.83 9.48 14.49
N CYS A 313 13.68 8.90 14.84
CA CYS A 313 12.89 9.29 16.00
C CYS A 313 13.49 8.73 17.31
N PRO A 314 13.85 9.57 18.31
CA PRO A 314 14.44 9.08 19.56
C PRO A 314 13.58 8.05 20.32
N PRO A 315 12.24 8.18 20.41
CA PRO A 315 11.37 7.16 21.01
C PRO A 315 11.48 5.76 20.39
N ASN A 316 11.96 5.62 19.15
CA ASN A 316 12.13 4.33 18.48
C ASN A 316 13.48 3.65 18.79
N ARG A 317 14.36 4.30 19.56
CA ARG A 317 15.68 3.78 19.96
C ARG A 317 15.63 2.84 21.16
N VAL A 318 14.47 2.68 21.80
CA VAL A 318 14.29 1.75 22.91
C VAL A 318 14.60 0.31 22.42
N PRO A 319 15.42 -0.48 23.14
CA PRO A 319 15.72 -1.86 22.76
C PRO A 319 14.42 -2.64 22.58
N ARG A 320 14.24 -3.21 21.40
CA ARG A 320 13.04 -3.98 21.07
C ARG A 320 13.21 -5.40 21.57
N GLY A 321 12.10 -6.01 21.98
CA GLY A 321 12.05 -7.47 22.11
C GLY A 321 12.50 -8.14 20.81
N ARG A 322 12.99 -9.38 20.91
CA ARG A 322 13.45 -10.14 19.74
C ARG A 322 12.33 -10.26 18.70
N ALA A 323 12.68 -10.12 17.43
CA ALA A 323 11.76 -10.43 16.33
C ALA A 323 11.23 -11.86 16.48
N ARG A 324 9.95 -12.06 16.19
CA ARG A 324 9.29 -13.37 16.31
C ARG A 324 9.90 -14.33 15.29
N PRO A 325 10.14 -15.62 15.63
CA PRO A 325 10.45 -16.64 14.65
C PRO A 325 9.33 -16.75 13.62
N THR A 326 9.70 -16.78 12.34
CA THR A 326 8.75 -16.94 11.22
C THR A 326 8.26 -18.39 11.17
N ALA A 327 6.95 -18.60 11.18
CA ALA A 327 6.39 -19.94 10.99
C ALA A 327 6.53 -20.39 9.52
N PRO A 328 6.53 -21.70 9.23
CA PRO A 328 6.57 -22.20 7.86
C PRO A 328 5.38 -21.65 7.04
N GLY A 329 5.66 -21.02 5.89
CA GLY A 329 4.65 -20.40 5.03
C GLY A 329 4.30 -18.95 5.39
N GLU A 330 4.79 -18.42 6.52
CA GLU A 330 4.79 -16.99 6.77
C GLU A 330 5.92 -16.32 5.96
N PRO A 331 5.74 -15.07 5.53
CA PRO A 331 6.84 -14.30 4.96
C PRO A 331 7.97 -14.23 5.98
N ASP A 332 9.19 -14.37 5.51
CA ASP A 332 10.39 -14.45 6.32
C ASP A 332 10.76 -13.16 7.08
N GLY A 333 9.88 -12.14 7.05
CA GLY A 333 10.08 -10.86 7.71
C GLY A 333 11.27 -10.07 7.16
N ARG A 334 11.82 -10.45 6.00
CA ARG A 334 12.99 -9.75 5.43
C ARG A 334 12.62 -8.33 5.06
N ARG A 335 13.50 -7.42 5.44
CA ARG A 335 13.45 -6.00 5.08
C ARG A 335 13.88 -5.75 3.63
N TRP A 336 14.49 -6.74 2.97
CA TRP A 336 15.13 -6.58 1.66
C TRP A 336 14.54 -7.53 0.61
N VAL A 337 14.34 -6.99 -0.59
CA VAL A 337 13.90 -7.73 -1.78
C VAL A 337 14.99 -7.64 -2.85
N ASP A 338 15.34 -8.76 -3.46
CA ASP A 338 16.19 -8.78 -4.66
C ASP A 338 15.40 -8.17 -5.83
N VAL A 339 15.86 -7.02 -6.30
CA VAL A 339 15.17 -6.22 -7.33
C VAL A 339 15.25 -6.88 -8.70
N VAL A 340 16.36 -7.56 -8.99
CA VAL A 340 16.55 -8.27 -10.26
C VAL A 340 15.63 -9.49 -10.31
N GLU A 341 15.51 -10.22 -9.21
CA GLU A 341 14.56 -11.33 -9.08
C GLU A 341 13.11 -10.86 -9.26
N LEU A 342 12.71 -9.77 -8.58
CA LEU A 342 11.38 -9.18 -8.71
C LEU A 342 11.09 -8.77 -10.16
N LEU A 343 12.01 -8.07 -10.82
CA LEU A 343 11.84 -7.67 -12.21
C LEU A 343 11.77 -8.89 -13.14
N SER A 344 12.40 -10.01 -12.78
CA SER A 344 12.36 -11.25 -13.56
C SER A 344 11.05 -12.04 -13.46
N CYS A 345 10.28 -11.88 -12.38
CA CYS A 345 8.99 -12.53 -12.20
C CYS A 345 7.98 -12.16 -13.31
N ASP A 346 6.98 -13.00 -13.55
CA ASP A 346 5.77 -12.61 -14.29
C ASP A 346 4.76 -11.89 -13.37
N ASP A 347 3.66 -11.43 -13.96
CA ASP A 347 2.66 -10.63 -13.27
C ASP A 347 1.85 -11.44 -12.22
N GLU A 348 1.60 -12.73 -12.47
CA GLU A 348 0.89 -13.62 -11.53
C GLU A 348 1.75 -13.88 -10.29
N THR A 349 3.02 -14.27 -10.50
CA THR A 349 4.00 -14.49 -9.42
C THR A 349 4.19 -13.25 -8.56
N LEU A 350 4.23 -12.05 -9.17
CA LEU A 350 4.34 -10.79 -8.41
C LEU A 350 3.13 -10.55 -7.52
N LEU A 351 1.92 -10.77 -8.03
CA LEU A 351 0.70 -10.57 -7.25
C LEU A 351 0.51 -11.64 -6.17
N GLU A 352 0.98 -12.86 -6.39
CA GLU A 352 1.01 -13.89 -5.35
C GLU A 352 1.98 -13.52 -4.23
N ARG A 353 3.22 -13.15 -4.57
CA ARG A 353 4.27 -12.86 -3.59
C ARG A 353 4.04 -11.54 -2.83
N PHE A 354 3.56 -10.51 -3.51
CA PHE A 354 3.42 -9.15 -2.97
C PHE A 354 1.96 -8.70 -2.81
N GLY A 355 0.99 -9.61 -3.00
CA GLY A 355 -0.45 -9.30 -2.96
C GLY A 355 -0.99 -8.82 -1.61
N ARG A 356 -0.20 -8.89 -0.53
CA ARG A 356 -0.58 -8.29 0.76
C ARG A 356 -0.38 -6.77 0.78
N TRP A 357 0.50 -6.26 -0.08
CA TRP A 357 0.73 -4.83 -0.19
C TRP A 357 -0.42 -4.14 -0.93
N TYR A 358 -0.62 -2.87 -0.62
CA TYR A 358 -1.45 -2.00 -1.44
C TYR A 358 -0.71 -1.75 -2.76
N ILE A 359 -1.23 -2.34 -3.84
CA ILE A 359 -0.75 -2.13 -5.21
C ILE A 359 -1.90 -1.46 -5.95
N ALA A 360 -1.66 -0.25 -6.48
CA ALA A 360 -2.70 0.54 -7.15
C ALA A 360 -3.38 -0.29 -8.25
N GLY A 361 -4.70 -0.45 -8.13
CA GLY A 361 -5.51 -1.23 -9.07
C GLY A 361 -5.18 -2.72 -9.14
N ARG A 362 -4.37 -3.26 -8.21
CA ARG A 362 -3.74 -4.60 -8.33
C ARG A 362 -2.94 -4.78 -9.63
N ASP A 363 -2.39 -3.69 -10.16
CA ASP A 363 -1.57 -3.71 -11.37
C ASP A 363 -0.07 -3.81 -11.01
N PRO A 364 0.61 -4.94 -11.33
CA PRO A 364 2.02 -5.15 -11.00
C PRO A 364 2.97 -4.14 -11.67
N ALA A 365 2.52 -3.38 -12.68
CA ALA A 365 3.29 -2.29 -13.26
C ALA A 365 3.72 -1.24 -12.21
N HIS A 366 2.92 -1.02 -11.17
CA HIS A 366 3.24 -0.08 -10.08
C HIS A 366 4.36 -0.60 -9.18
N LEU A 367 4.51 -1.92 -9.04
CA LEU A 367 5.64 -2.50 -8.33
C LEU A 367 6.89 -2.51 -9.22
N ARG A 368 6.74 -2.81 -10.52
CA ARG A 368 7.85 -2.78 -11.49
C ARG A 368 8.46 -1.39 -11.64
N ARG A 369 7.64 -0.34 -11.74
CA ARG A 369 8.17 1.04 -11.83
C ARG A 369 9.02 1.40 -10.59
N ASN A 370 8.60 0.96 -9.38
CA ASN A 370 9.35 1.21 -8.16
C ASN A 370 10.67 0.46 -8.21
N ALA A 371 10.62 -0.83 -8.59
CA ALA A 371 11.78 -1.69 -8.72
C ALA A 371 12.79 -1.17 -9.76
N LEU A 372 12.33 -0.62 -10.90
CA LEU A 372 13.20 0.01 -11.90
C LEU A 372 13.92 1.24 -11.33
N VAL A 373 13.22 2.08 -10.57
CA VAL A 373 13.84 3.24 -9.91
C VAL A 373 14.88 2.81 -8.87
N VAL A 374 14.50 1.85 -8.01
CA VAL A 374 15.41 1.27 -7.01
C VAL A 374 16.62 0.61 -7.67
N CYS A 375 16.42 -0.10 -8.79
CA CYS A 375 17.50 -0.74 -9.54
C CYS A 375 18.56 0.29 -9.95
N ALA A 376 18.15 1.39 -10.58
CA ALA A 376 19.07 2.44 -11.02
C ALA A 376 19.80 3.14 -9.86
N ASN A 377 19.14 3.26 -8.70
CA ASN A 377 19.73 3.88 -7.51
C ASN A 377 20.71 2.96 -6.77
N THR A 378 20.58 1.63 -6.91
CA THR A 378 21.31 0.66 -6.08
C THR A 378 22.35 -0.17 -6.85
N ALA A 379 22.13 -0.44 -8.14
CA ALA A 379 23.03 -1.18 -9.02
C ALA A 379 24.25 -0.33 -9.42
N GLU A 380 25.43 -0.94 -9.57
CA GLU A 380 26.60 -0.23 -10.09
C GLU A 380 26.33 0.33 -11.50
N PRO A 381 26.62 1.61 -11.77
CA PRO A 381 26.47 2.21 -13.09
C PRO A 381 27.58 1.76 -14.05
N ALA A 382 27.42 2.06 -15.33
CA ALA A 382 28.39 1.75 -16.37
C ALA A 382 29.79 2.33 -16.03
N PRO A 383 30.88 1.62 -16.38
CA PRO A 383 30.92 0.33 -17.10
C PRO A 383 30.80 -0.90 -16.19
N ARG A 384 30.43 -0.75 -14.91
CA ARG A 384 30.43 -1.84 -13.90
C ARG A 384 29.06 -2.46 -13.66
N THR A 385 28.07 -2.13 -14.47
CA THR A 385 26.73 -2.71 -14.37
C THR A 385 26.77 -4.21 -14.65
N SER A 386 26.08 -5.00 -13.81
CA SER A 386 26.08 -6.46 -13.98
C SER A 386 25.22 -6.88 -15.19
N PRO A 387 25.56 -8.00 -15.85
CA PRO A 387 24.78 -8.51 -16.98
C PRO A 387 23.31 -8.76 -16.65
N GLU A 388 22.99 -9.19 -15.42
CA GLU A 388 21.60 -9.44 -15.03
C GLU A 388 20.79 -8.14 -14.93
N VAL A 389 21.42 -7.03 -14.52
CA VAL A 389 20.79 -5.70 -14.51
C VAL A 389 20.50 -5.25 -15.94
N VAL A 390 21.47 -5.39 -16.85
CA VAL A 390 21.28 -5.09 -18.29
C VAL A 390 20.11 -5.88 -18.85
N ALA A 391 20.07 -7.20 -18.62
CA ALA A 391 19.02 -8.07 -19.14
C ALA A 391 17.61 -7.70 -18.64
N VAL A 392 17.45 -7.34 -17.35
CA VAL A 392 16.14 -6.89 -16.86
C VAL A 392 15.75 -5.53 -17.43
N LEU A 393 16.69 -4.60 -17.64
CA LEU A 393 16.39 -3.31 -18.27
C LEU A 393 15.94 -3.48 -19.72
N GLU A 394 16.66 -4.26 -20.53
CA GLU A 394 16.29 -4.58 -21.92
C GLU A 394 14.88 -5.17 -22.02
N ARG A 395 14.55 -6.12 -21.13
CA ARG A 395 13.21 -6.70 -21.05
C ARG A 395 12.14 -5.64 -20.78
N HIS A 396 12.38 -4.73 -19.84
CA HIS A 396 11.37 -3.75 -19.42
C HIS A 396 11.29 -2.53 -20.36
N LEU A 397 12.34 -2.25 -21.14
CA LEU A 397 12.30 -1.32 -22.26
C LEU A 397 11.34 -1.78 -23.36
N SER A 398 11.06 -3.09 -23.44
CA SER A 398 10.10 -3.69 -24.38
C SER A 398 8.75 -4.06 -23.75
N ASP A 399 8.47 -3.66 -22.50
CA ASP A 399 7.21 -4.02 -21.82
C ASP A 399 5.99 -3.43 -22.56
N PRO A 400 4.88 -4.16 -22.71
CA PRO A 400 3.69 -3.63 -23.40
C PRO A 400 3.11 -2.36 -22.73
N ARG A 401 3.39 -2.13 -21.45
CA ARG A 401 2.86 -1.01 -20.67
C ARG A 401 3.82 0.19 -20.73
N PRO A 402 3.38 1.35 -21.24
CA PRO A 402 4.24 2.51 -21.34
C PRO A 402 4.75 3.04 -19.99
N LEU A 403 3.97 2.84 -18.91
CA LEU A 403 4.40 3.16 -17.55
C LEU A 403 5.71 2.46 -17.19
N VAL A 404 5.83 1.18 -17.52
CA VAL A 404 7.01 0.38 -17.22
C VAL A 404 8.17 0.80 -18.11
N ARG A 405 7.93 0.93 -19.42
CA ARG A 405 8.96 1.37 -20.38
C ARG A 405 9.55 2.74 -20.03
N ALA A 406 8.72 3.71 -19.64
CA ALA A 406 9.18 5.04 -19.26
C ALA A 406 10.15 4.99 -18.07
N HIS A 407 9.85 4.19 -17.04
CA HIS A 407 10.77 4.02 -15.90
C HIS A 407 12.00 3.19 -16.27
N ALA A 408 11.91 2.27 -17.23
CA ALA A 408 13.06 1.53 -17.73
C ALA A 408 14.02 2.42 -18.52
N VAL A 409 13.51 3.35 -19.34
CA VAL A 409 14.31 4.39 -20.00
C VAL A 409 15.06 5.21 -18.97
N TRP A 410 14.36 5.75 -17.97
CA TRP A 410 15.00 6.53 -16.91
C TRP A 410 16.09 5.72 -16.19
N ALA A 411 15.81 4.46 -15.84
CA ALA A 411 16.74 3.60 -15.13
C ALA A 411 18.01 3.30 -15.95
N ALA A 412 17.86 2.98 -17.24
CA ALA A 412 18.99 2.73 -18.14
C ALA A 412 19.89 3.97 -18.27
N ARG A 413 19.29 5.14 -18.51
CA ARG A 413 20.04 6.40 -18.64
C ARG A 413 20.73 6.82 -17.33
N ARG A 414 20.06 6.62 -16.19
CA ARG A 414 20.67 6.88 -14.87
C ARG A 414 21.87 5.97 -14.60
N LEU A 415 21.90 4.77 -15.18
CA LEU A 415 23.02 3.85 -15.12
C LEU A 415 24.08 4.07 -16.22
N GLY A 416 23.89 5.05 -17.12
CA GLY A 416 24.80 5.33 -18.23
C GLY A 416 24.74 4.28 -19.36
N LEU A 417 23.58 3.67 -19.55
CA LEU A 417 23.31 2.64 -20.56
C LEU A 417 22.37 3.17 -21.66
N ASP A 418 22.61 4.40 -22.12
CA ASP A 418 21.78 5.10 -23.12
C ASP A 418 21.66 4.31 -24.43
N GLU A 419 22.64 3.46 -24.75
CA GLU A 419 22.61 2.57 -25.92
C GLU A 419 21.45 1.56 -25.90
N LEU A 420 20.96 1.17 -24.71
CA LEU A 420 19.80 0.29 -24.60
C LEU A 420 18.50 0.98 -25.01
N CYS A 421 18.44 2.30 -24.88
CA CYS A 421 17.26 3.10 -25.14
C CYS A 421 17.01 3.35 -26.64
N VAL A 422 17.93 2.97 -27.53
CA VAL A 422 17.82 3.22 -28.99
C VAL A 422 16.53 2.62 -29.57
N HIS A 423 16.12 1.44 -29.10
CA HIS A 423 14.89 0.78 -29.55
C HIS A 423 13.61 1.47 -29.08
N ALA A 424 13.68 2.35 -28.08
CA ALA A 424 12.55 3.13 -27.59
C ALA A 424 12.42 4.49 -28.29
N ALA A 425 13.35 4.88 -29.18
CA ALA A 425 13.36 6.20 -29.84
C ALA A 425 12.03 6.56 -30.53
N ASP A 426 11.37 5.57 -31.13
CA ASP A 426 10.09 5.72 -31.85
C ASP A 426 8.86 5.31 -31.01
N ASP A 427 8.95 5.33 -29.68
CA ASP A 427 7.84 4.91 -28.81
C ASP A 427 6.58 5.77 -29.04
N PRO A 428 5.40 5.15 -29.24
CA PRO A 428 4.16 5.89 -29.50
C PRO A 428 3.61 6.62 -28.27
N ASP A 429 4.06 6.29 -27.06
CA ASP A 429 3.58 6.92 -25.83
C ASP A 429 4.40 8.17 -25.47
N GLU A 430 3.69 9.27 -25.17
CA GLU A 430 4.30 10.56 -24.84
C GLU A 430 5.17 10.51 -23.59
N ARG A 431 4.82 9.67 -22.60
CA ARG A 431 5.60 9.55 -21.36
C ARG A 431 6.98 8.96 -21.64
N VAL A 432 7.06 7.96 -22.52
CA VAL A 432 8.33 7.33 -22.88
C VAL A 432 9.20 8.32 -23.66
N ARG A 433 8.62 9.06 -24.62
CA ARG A 433 9.31 10.12 -25.35
C ARG A 433 9.82 11.23 -24.44
N ALA A 434 9.04 11.62 -23.42
CA ALA A 434 9.47 12.59 -22.43
C ALA A 434 10.70 12.11 -21.65
N GLU A 435 10.76 10.84 -21.24
CA GLU A 435 11.93 10.26 -20.56
C GLU A 435 13.16 10.16 -21.47
N LEU A 436 12.98 9.92 -22.76
CA LEU A 436 14.06 9.92 -23.75
C LEU A 436 14.61 11.33 -23.99
N ALA A 437 13.74 12.34 -24.00
CA ALA A 437 14.13 13.73 -24.21
C ALA A 437 14.70 14.40 -22.95
N ALA A 438 14.36 13.89 -21.75
CA ALA A 438 14.79 14.48 -20.50
C ALA A 438 16.32 14.48 -20.36
N ALA A 439 16.89 15.48 -19.68
CA ALA A 439 18.26 15.37 -19.21
C ALA A 439 18.29 14.45 -17.99
N VAL A 440 19.03 13.35 -18.07
CA VAL A 440 19.27 12.45 -16.94
C VAL A 440 20.78 12.42 -16.73
N GLU A 441 21.25 12.91 -15.58
CA GLU A 441 22.66 12.78 -15.24
C GLU A 441 22.97 11.32 -14.92
N PRO A 442 23.97 10.69 -15.56
CA PRO A 442 24.42 9.36 -15.17
C PRO A 442 24.95 9.36 -13.74
N ARG A 443 24.68 8.29 -13.00
CA ARG A 443 25.17 8.15 -11.62
C ARG A 443 26.67 7.84 -11.65
N ALA A 444 27.45 8.54 -10.82
CA ALA A 444 28.85 8.23 -10.67
C ALA A 444 29.04 6.81 -10.06
N PRO A 445 29.99 6.01 -10.55
CA PRO A 445 30.31 4.72 -9.94
C PRO A 445 30.75 4.90 -8.47
N ARG A 446 30.36 3.97 -7.59
CA ARG A 446 30.80 4.04 -6.18
C ARG A 446 32.33 3.95 -6.11
N PRO A 447 33.01 4.72 -5.25
CA PRO A 447 34.44 4.57 -5.07
C PRO A 447 34.76 3.12 -4.66
N VAL A 448 35.76 2.52 -5.29
CA VAL A 448 36.26 1.20 -4.88
C VAL A 448 36.97 1.40 -3.55
N THR A 449 36.28 1.17 -2.44
CA THR A 449 36.92 1.14 -1.13
C THR A 449 37.75 -0.14 -1.06
N GLY A 450 39.07 -0.03 -1.26
CA GLY A 450 39.99 -1.08 -0.90
C GLY A 450 39.92 -1.30 0.61
N SER A 451 39.59 -2.52 1.03
CA SER A 451 39.53 -2.98 2.43
C SER A 451 38.45 -2.33 3.31
N GLU A 452 37.79 -3.16 4.10
CA GLU A 452 36.71 -2.84 5.03
C GLU A 452 37.05 -1.66 5.96
N ALA A 453 36.48 -0.49 5.69
CA ALA A 453 36.29 0.52 6.72
C ALA A 453 34.96 0.24 7.41
N VAL A 454 35.02 -0.57 8.49
CA VAL A 454 33.93 -0.71 9.46
C VAL A 454 33.51 0.71 9.89
N PRO A 455 32.24 1.12 9.74
CA PRO A 455 31.80 2.41 10.24
C PRO A 455 32.06 2.45 11.75
N PRO A 456 32.55 3.58 12.32
CA PRO A 456 32.84 3.65 13.73
C PRO A 456 31.57 3.35 14.52
N THR A 457 31.64 2.32 15.36
CA THR A 457 30.62 2.06 16.38
C THR A 457 30.42 3.34 17.20
N PRO A 458 29.17 3.80 17.38
CA PRO A 458 28.91 4.95 18.23
C PRO A 458 29.41 4.61 19.64
N ARG A 459 30.44 5.33 20.11
CA ARG A 459 30.92 5.21 21.48
C ARG A 459 29.76 5.52 22.42
N PRO A 460 29.50 4.70 23.46
CA PRO A 460 28.55 5.07 24.50
C PRO A 460 29.05 6.36 25.14
N ASP A 461 28.14 7.33 25.23
CA ASP A 461 28.37 8.63 25.83
C ASP A 461 28.73 8.44 27.32
N ARG A 462 30.03 8.45 27.63
CA ARG A 462 30.55 8.42 29.00
C ARG A 462 30.48 9.83 29.59
N ARG A 463 29.27 10.36 29.76
CA ARG A 463 28.99 11.49 30.67
C ARG A 463 27.62 11.33 31.30
N ALA A 464 27.56 10.46 32.30
CA ALA A 464 26.65 10.56 33.42
C ALA A 464 27.34 9.88 34.61
N HIS A 465 28.09 10.69 35.36
CA HIS A 465 28.30 10.49 36.78
C HIS A 465 27.34 11.41 37.51
#